data_AF-A0A0U5CER7-F1
#
_entry.id   AF-A0A0U5CER7-F1
#
_cell.length_a   1.000
_cell.length_b   1.000
_cell.length_c   1.000
_cell.angle_alpha   90.00
_cell.angle_beta   90.00
_cell.angle_gamma   90.00
#
_symmetry.space_group_name_H-M   'P 1'
#
loop_
_entity.id
_entity.type
_entity.pdbx_description
1 polymer ?
#
loop_
_entity_poly.entity_id
_entity_poly.type
_entity_poly.pdbx_seq_one_letter_code
_entity_poly.pdbx_strand_id
1 'polypeptide(L)'
;MAGDRPASRAVLCSSSSQPVRPTSDRSPVVTSSAMALISVATTGPQIAGALTDQVGWKWCFWSFLPMSGVTMLTTLFLHILEQTAKPPFTKTTSELYTLLDRVGFAIFAGATVLLILAVTWGGSEHAWSSAVTIGLLCSSVATSVLFAYWIRRRKDAALIPPSCLCHQSVLFRGGVMLLQGGCTQIIPYYLPFWFQAVRGDRPTESAVYKLPSLLSNAIALIAFGALVRRFLYMPPWSIVGSMLSAIGSGLLSTINPDTSMTKLIGYQIITKMGRGMAFQVPVIAVQEEVSSKDSATGVATVNLLMSLGSSVGISAGQTIFRNSLPALLREYAPEVDATLIVNAGATEL
;
A
#
# COMPACT_ATOMS: atom_id res chain seq x y z
N MET A 1 -43.61 8.49 -50.13
CA MET A 1 -43.26 7.36 -49.24
C MET A 1 -41.84 7.61 -48.73
N ALA A 2 -41.74 8.36 -47.63
CA ALA A 2 -40.48 8.69 -46.98
C ALA A 2 -40.28 7.75 -45.78
N GLY A 3 -39.03 7.32 -45.55
CA GLY A 3 -38.68 6.40 -44.46
C GLY A 3 -37.17 6.21 -44.35
N ASP A 4 -36.55 7.12 -43.62
CA ASP A 4 -35.13 7.24 -43.28
C ASP A 4 -34.46 5.98 -42.70
N ARG A 5 -33.20 5.78 -43.10
CA ARG A 5 -32.09 5.28 -42.27
C ARG A 5 -31.05 6.40 -42.30
N PRO A 6 -30.45 6.88 -41.17
CA PRO A 6 -29.71 6.04 -40.22
C PRO A 6 -29.68 6.58 -38.76
N ALA A 7 -30.26 5.89 -37.76
CA ALA A 7 -30.24 6.39 -36.38
C ALA A 7 -30.21 5.31 -35.28
N SER A 8 -29.41 4.24 -35.43
CA SER A 8 -29.35 3.17 -34.41
C SER A 8 -27.96 2.84 -33.85
N ARG A 9 -26.93 3.64 -34.17
CA ARG A 9 -25.58 3.50 -33.57
C ARG A 9 -25.13 4.70 -32.73
N ALA A 10 -25.98 5.72 -32.56
CA ALA A 10 -25.65 6.95 -31.82
C ALA A 10 -26.34 7.08 -30.44
N VAL A 11 -27.17 6.12 -30.02
CA VAL A 11 -27.97 6.23 -28.78
C VAL A 11 -27.37 5.48 -27.58
N LEU A 12 -26.34 4.64 -27.78
CA LEU A 12 -25.65 3.94 -26.67
C LEU A 12 -24.47 4.72 -26.08
N CYS A 13 -24.18 5.93 -26.58
CA CYS A 13 -23.04 6.74 -26.15
C CYS A 13 -23.44 7.98 -25.31
N SER A 14 -24.70 8.10 -24.88
CA SER A 14 -25.21 9.29 -24.17
C SER A 14 -25.90 9.02 -22.82
N SER A 15 -25.89 7.78 -22.29
CA SER A 15 -26.58 7.46 -21.03
C SER A 15 -25.69 7.09 -19.83
N SER A 16 -24.35 7.21 -19.92
CA SER A 16 -23.43 6.95 -18.79
C SER A 16 -22.66 8.17 -18.28
N SER A 17 -22.82 9.34 -18.91
CA SER A 17 -22.41 10.61 -18.29
C SER A 17 -23.52 11.11 -17.37
N GLN A 18 -23.71 10.47 -16.22
CA GLN A 18 -24.23 11.20 -15.07
C GLN A 18 -23.10 12.16 -14.69
N PRO A 19 -23.20 13.49 -14.93
CA PRO A 19 -22.30 14.39 -14.27
C PRO A 19 -22.53 14.15 -12.78
N VAL A 20 -21.47 13.78 -12.07
CA VAL A 20 -21.44 13.94 -10.62
C VAL A 20 -21.71 15.42 -10.39
N ARG A 21 -22.99 15.77 -10.17
CA ARG A 21 -23.36 17.14 -9.83
C ARG A 21 -22.61 17.41 -8.54
N PRO A 22 -21.77 18.45 -8.47
CA PRO A 22 -21.18 18.85 -7.22
C PRO A 22 -22.36 19.29 -6.35
N THR A 23 -22.67 18.53 -5.31
CA THR A 23 -23.54 19.03 -4.25
C THR A 23 -22.89 20.30 -3.72
N SER A 24 -23.58 21.40 -4.00
CA SER A 24 -23.19 22.78 -3.80
C SER A 24 -22.54 23.03 -2.42
N ASP A 25 -21.45 23.80 -2.46
CA ASP A 25 -20.79 24.53 -1.38
C ASP A 25 -20.01 23.78 -0.28
N ARG A 26 -20.28 22.48 0.00
CA ARG A 26 -19.51 21.74 1.03
C ARG A 26 -18.41 20.82 0.50
N SER A 27 -18.42 20.50 -0.79
CA SER A 27 -17.39 19.67 -1.43
C SER A 27 -15.97 20.23 -1.25
N PRO A 28 -15.68 21.54 -1.40
CA PRO A 28 -14.33 22.06 -1.23
C PRO A 28 -13.81 21.88 0.19
N VAL A 29 -14.64 22.12 1.20
CA VAL A 29 -14.29 22.01 2.63
C VAL A 29 -14.11 20.55 3.07
N VAL A 30 -14.92 19.63 2.55
CA VAL A 30 -14.77 18.19 2.80
C VAL A 30 -13.54 17.63 2.09
N THR A 31 -13.27 18.08 0.86
CA THR A 31 -12.07 17.65 0.11
C THR A 31 -10.81 18.25 0.73
N SER A 32 -10.83 19.51 1.17
CA SER A 32 -9.69 20.15 1.83
C SER A 32 -9.42 19.59 3.22
N SER A 33 -10.46 19.23 3.99
CA SER A 33 -10.29 18.52 5.28
C SER A 33 -9.75 17.10 5.09
N ALA A 34 -10.18 16.36 4.08
CA ALA A 34 -9.58 15.07 3.73
C ALA A 34 -8.08 15.21 3.34
N MET A 35 -7.72 16.27 2.62
CA MET A 35 -6.32 16.57 2.27
C MET A 35 -5.50 17.05 3.49
N ALA A 36 -6.12 17.75 4.44
CA ALA A 36 -5.48 18.14 5.70
C ALA A 36 -5.16 16.92 6.58
N LEU A 37 -6.04 15.91 6.64
CA LEU A 37 -5.81 14.67 7.37
C LEU A 37 -4.61 13.89 6.83
N ILE A 38 -4.43 13.84 5.51
CA ILE A 38 -3.26 13.22 4.88
C ILE A 38 -1.98 13.98 5.27
N SER A 39 -2.04 15.31 5.39
CA SER A 39 -0.91 16.14 5.80
C SER A 39 -0.51 15.91 7.27
N VAL A 40 -1.48 15.73 8.17
CA VAL A 40 -1.23 15.36 9.59
C VAL A 40 -0.64 13.94 9.71
N ALA A 41 -1.06 13.01 8.86
CA ALA A 41 -0.47 11.66 8.87
C ALA A 41 1.04 11.67 8.52
N THR A 42 1.50 12.67 7.76
CA THR A 42 2.92 12.79 7.38
C THR A 42 3.83 13.34 8.47
N THR A 43 3.31 13.92 9.56
CA THR A 43 4.12 14.37 10.72
C THR A 43 4.32 13.29 11.78
N GLY A 44 3.69 12.12 11.62
CA GLY A 44 3.78 11.01 12.57
C GLY A 44 5.22 10.51 12.83
N PRO A 45 6.04 10.23 11.81
CA PRO A 45 7.40 9.72 12.01
C PRO A 45 8.35 10.67 12.75
N GLN A 46 8.16 11.98 12.64
CA GLN A 46 8.99 13.02 13.25
C GLN A 46 8.66 13.17 14.73
N ILE A 47 7.37 13.18 15.04
CA ILE A 47 6.87 13.12 16.41
C ILE A 47 7.37 11.82 17.06
N ALA A 48 7.22 10.68 16.38
CA ALA A 48 7.70 9.39 16.87
C ALA A 48 9.23 9.35 17.08
N GLY A 49 10.02 9.92 16.16
CA GLY A 49 11.47 10.03 16.30
C GLY A 49 11.89 10.87 17.52
N ALA A 50 11.27 12.05 17.68
CA ALA A 50 11.52 12.92 18.83
C ALA A 50 11.14 12.28 20.17
N LEU A 51 10.00 11.58 20.22
CA LEU A 51 9.56 10.83 21.40
C LEU A 51 10.52 9.69 21.74
N THR A 52 11.02 8.98 20.73
CA THR A 52 11.97 7.86 20.92
C THR A 52 13.28 8.34 21.52
N ASP A 53 13.81 9.47 21.03
CA ASP A 53 15.10 10.00 21.49
C ASP A 53 15.05 10.67 22.87
N GLN A 54 13.95 11.35 23.21
CA GLN A 54 13.89 12.16 24.44
C GLN A 54 13.23 11.47 25.63
N VAL A 55 12.19 10.67 25.40
CA VAL A 55 11.32 10.14 26.48
C VAL A 55 11.27 8.60 26.47
N GLY A 56 11.62 8.00 25.34
CA GLY A 56 11.66 6.56 25.12
C GLY A 56 10.50 6.06 24.25
N TRP A 57 10.80 5.01 23.48
CA TRP A 57 9.93 4.44 22.44
C TRP A 57 8.50 4.09 22.92
N LYS A 58 8.31 3.78 24.21
CA LYS A 58 6.98 3.43 24.77
C LYS A 58 5.98 4.57 24.63
N TRP A 59 6.44 5.82 24.71
CA TRP A 59 5.57 6.99 24.60
C TRP A 59 4.98 7.19 23.21
N CYS A 60 5.55 6.57 22.18
CA CYS A 60 4.93 6.50 20.85
C CYS A 60 3.57 5.78 20.90
N PHE A 61 3.37 4.81 21.79
CA PHE A 61 2.08 4.13 21.94
C PHE A 61 1.11 4.95 22.81
N TRP A 62 1.62 5.56 23.87
CA TRP A 62 0.82 6.40 24.76
C TRP A 62 0.29 7.65 24.08
N SER A 63 0.95 8.17 23.04
CA SER A 63 0.46 9.34 22.29
C SER A 63 -0.70 9.01 21.34
N PHE A 64 -0.80 7.77 20.84
CA PHE A 64 -1.93 7.34 20.01
C PHE A 64 -3.23 7.20 20.80
N LEU A 65 -3.16 6.76 22.06
CA LEU A 65 -4.31 6.61 22.97
C LEU A 65 -5.18 7.87 23.09
N PRO A 66 -4.65 9.06 23.47
CA PRO A 66 -5.46 10.27 23.60
C PRO A 66 -6.01 10.74 22.25
N MET A 67 -5.24 10.65 21.16
CA MET A 67 -5.73 11.00 19.82
C MET A 67 -6.90 10.11 19.39
N SER A 68 -6.82 8.81 19.66
CA SER A 68 -7.92 7.87 19.40
C SER A 68 -9.14 8.16 20.27
N GLY A 69 -8.95 8.50 21.55
CA GLY A 69 -10.02 8.87 22.47
C GLY A 69 -10.75 10.16 22.05
N VAL A 70 -10.02 11.18 21.63
CA VAL A 70 -10.60 12.43 21.09
C VAL A 70 -11.42 12.15 19.82
N THR A 71 -10.89 11.30 18.92
CA THR A 71 -11.61 10.92 17.69
C THR A 71 -12.89 10.16 18.02
N MET A 72 -12.84 9.25 19.00
CA MET A 72 -14.01 8.49 19.47
C MET A 72 -15.06 9.41 20.09
N LEU A 73 -14.66 10.32 20.97
CA LEU A 73 -15.55 11.33 21.57
C LEU A 73 -16.17 12.22 20.51
N THR A 74 -15.37 12.76 19.59
CA THR A 74 -15.86 13.64 18.52
C THR A 74 -16.88 12.92 17.63
N THR A 75 -16.65 11.64 17.32
CA THR A 75 -17.57 10.82 16.53
C THR A 75 -18.86 10.47 17.30
N LEU A 76 -18.80 10.34 18.63
CA LEU A 76 -19.99 10.13 19.47
C LEU A 76 -20.90 11.37 19.54
N PHE A 77 -20.31 12.57 19.55
CA PHE A 77 -21.05 13.83 19.62
C PHE A 77 -21.47 14.39 18.25
N LEU A 78 -20.73 14.06 17.18
CA LEU A 78 -21.10 14.44 15.82
C LEU A 78 -22.13 13.44 15.27
N HIS A 79 -23.35 13.91 15.06
CA HIS A 79 -24.37 13.16 14.35
C HIS A 79 -24.01 13.06 12.86
N ILE A 80 -23.27 12.02 12.50
CA ILE A 80 -22.93 11.75 11.09
C ILE A 80 -24.24 11.38 10.38
N LEU A 81 -24.68 12.25 9.47
CA LEU A 81 -25.84 12.00 8.59
C LEU A 81 -25.65 10.65 7.89
N GLU A 82 -26.47 9.67 8.26
CA GLU A 82 -26.41 8.34 7.69
C GLU A 82 -26.83 8.39 6.22
N GLN A 83 -25.91 8.09 5.31
CA GLN A 83 -26.20 8.05 3.87
C GLN A 83 -27.09 6.86 3.48
N THR A 84 -27.37 5.93 4.39
CA THR A 84 -28.19 4.74 4.13
C THR A 84 -28.81 4.25 5.43
N ALA A 85 -30.12 3.96 5.40
CA ALA A 85 -30.82 3.40 6.57
C ALA A 85 -30.21 2.03 6.92
N LYS A 86 -29.52 1.94 8.06
CA LYS A 86 -28.98 0.66 8.52
C LYS A 86 -30.11 -0.24 9.00
N PRO A 87 -30.11 -1.54 8.64
CA PRO A 87 -30.97 -2.50 9.32
C PRO A 87 -30.62 -2.54 10.81
N PRO A 88 -31.59 -2.86 11.69
CA PRO A 88 -31.37 -2.87 13.13
C PRO A 88 -30.15 -3.73 13.51
N PHE A 89 -29.37 -3.26 14.48
CA PHE A 89 -28.09 -3.85 14.89
C PHE A 89 -28.18 -5.36 15.17
N THR A 90 -29.31 -5.80 15.73
CA THR A 90 -29.64 -7.20 16.02
C THR A 90 -29.82 -8.07 14.78
N LYS A 91 -30.31 -7.53 13.66
CA LYS A 91 -30.35 -8.24 12.37
C LYS A 91 -29.00 -8.21 11.67
N THR A 92 -28.29 -7.08 11.76
CA THR A 92 -26.97 -6.90 11.14
C THR A 92 -25.97 -7.93 11.65
N THR A 93 -25.85 -8.17 12.96
CA THR A 93 -24.86 -9.13 13.49
C THR A 93 -25.15 -10.57 13.07
N SER A 94 -26.42 -10.99 13.10
CA SER A 94 -26.81 -12.35 12.67
C SER A 94 -26.66 -12.56 11.16
N GLU A 95 -26.99 -11.56 10.34
CA GLU A 95 -26.85 -11.62 8.89
C GLU A 95 -25.38 -11.49 8.46
N LEU A 96 -24.55 -10.75 9.19
CA LEU A 96 -23.11 -10.60 8.92
C LEU A 96 -22.39 -11.96 8.95
N TYR A 97 -22.73 -12.84 9.90
CA TYR A 97 -22.17 -14.20 9.97
C TYR A 97 -22.47 -15.05 8.73
N THR A 98 -23.56 -14.73 8.03
CA THR A 98 -24.03 -15.45 6.84
C THR A 98 -23.52 -14.81 5.55
N LEU A 99 -23.35 -13.48 5.56
CA LEU A 99 -22.84 -12.68 4.44
C LEU A 99 -21.31 -12.76 4.29
N LEU A 100 -20.57 -13.00 5.38
CA LEU A 100 -19.11 -13.07 5.35
C LEU A 100 -18.61 -14.46 4.91
N ASP A 101 -17.83 -14.51 3.83
CA ASP A 101 -17.18 -15.74 3.35
C ASP A 101 -15.99 -16.16 4.24
N ARG A 102 -16.30 -16.70 5.42
CA ARG A 102 -15.32 -17.14 6.43
C ARG A 102 -14.34 -18.17 5.89
N VAL A 103 -14.85 -19.11 5.09
CA VAL A 103 -14.04 -20.19 4.52
C VAL A 103 -13.10 -19.62 3.46
N GLY A 104 -13.61 -18.76 2.56
CA GLY A 104 -12.77 -18.07 1.58
C GLY A 104 -11.67 -17.22 2.25
N PHE A 105 -12.03 -16.49 3.31
CA PHE A 105 -11.07 -15.71 4.10
C PHE A 105 -10.00 -16.60 4.75
N ALA A 106 -10.37 -17.70 5.40
CA ALA A 106 -9.41 -18.61 6.04
C ALA A 106 -8.44 -19.23 5.03
N ILE A 107 -8.93 -19.66 3.86
CA ILE A 107 -8.09 -20.21 2.79
C ILE A 107 -7.14 -19.13 2.24
N PHE A 108 -7.65 -17.93 1.98
CA PHE A 108 -6.85 -16.81 1.48
C PHE A 108 -5.77 -16.36 2.47
N ALA A 109 -6.13 -16.20 3.75
CA ALA A 109 -5.21 -15.85 4.81
C ALA A 109 -4.14 -16.93 4.96
N GLY A 110 -4.52 -18.22 4.95
CA GLY A 110 -3.60 -19.34 4.96
C GLY A 110 -2.62 -19.31 3.79
N ALA A 111 -3.11 -19.12 2.56
CA ALA A 111 -2.27 -19.03 1.36
C ALA A 111 -1.24 -17.88 1.47
N THR A 112 -1.69 -16.73 1.97
CA THR A 112 -0.86 -15.53 2.16
C THR A 112 0.21 -15.75 3.23
N VAL A 113 -0.16 -16.33 4.37
CA VAL A 113 0.78 -16.63 5.47
C VAL A 113 1.83 -17.62 5.01
N LEU A 114 1.43 -18.71 4.34
CA LEU A 114 2.37 -19.71 3.80
C LEU A 114 3.35 -19.09 2.80
N LEU A 115 2.87 -18.20 1.92
CA LEU A 115 3.71 -17.50 0.95
C LEU A 115 4.73 -16.59 1.64
N ILE A 116 4.28 -15.75 2.56
CA ILE A 116 5.14 -14.80 3.28
C ILE A 116 6.17 -15.57 4.14
N LEU A 117 5.74 -16.65 4.80
CA LEU A 117 6.62 -17.47 5.62
C LEU A 117 7.69 -18.16 4.79
N ALA A 118 7.32 -18.73 3.63
CA ALA A 118 8.26 -19.35 2.70
C ALA A 118 9.33 -18.36 2.23
N VAL A 119 8.92 -17.12 1.88
CA VAL A 119 9.86 -16.08 1.45
C VAL A 119 10.75 -15.64 2.61
N THR A 120 10.21 -15.46 3.81
CA THR A 120 10.94 -14.94 4.97
C THR A 120 11.96 -15.94 5.52
N TRP A 121 11.61 -17.23 5.59
CA TRP A 121 12.50 -18.29 6.08
C TRP A 121 13.43 -18.83 5.00
N GLY A 122 13.08 -18.67 3.73
CA GLY A 122 13.85 -19.14 2.59
C GLY A 122 15.26 -18.53 2.55
N GLY A 123 16.28 -19.37 2.74
CA GLY A 123 17.69 -19.01 2.76
C GLY A 123 18.22 -18.47 4.09
N SER A 124 17.34 -18.01 5.00
CA SER A 124 17.77 -17.44 6.30
C SER A 124 17.80 -18.50 7.40
N GLU A 125 16.65 -19.08 7.73
CA GLU A 125 16.49 -20.12 8.75
C GLU A 125 16.54 -21.53 8.13
N HIS A 126 16.05 -21.68 6.90
CA HIS A 126 16.09 -22.91 6.14
C HIS A 126 16.63 -22.65 4.75
N ALA A 127 17.56 -23.47 4.26
CA ALA A 127 18.05 -23.36 2.89
C ALA A 127 16.89 -23.39 1.87
N TRP A 128 17.05 -22.71 0.72
CA TRP A 128 16.04 -22.73 -0.34
C TRP A 128 15.73 -24.13 -0.86
N SER A 129 16.69 -25.05 -0.78
CA SER A 129 16.55 -26.46 -1.12
C SER A 129 15.94 -27.32 -0.01
N SER A 130 15.67 -26.76 1.18
CA SER A 130 15.09 -27.51 2.29
C SER A 130 13.66 -27.94 1.97
N ALA A 131 13.31 -29.16 2.40
CA ALA A 131 11.96 -29.70 2.28
C ALA A 131 10.91 -28.79 2.95
N VAL A 132 11.29 -28.04 3.99
CA VAL A 132 10.41 -27.09 4.67
C VAL A 132 10.05 -25.92 3.76
N THR A 133 11.05 -25.26 3.15
CA THR A 133 10.84 -24.10 2.26
C THR A 133 10.04 -24.49 1.01
N ILE A 134 10.42 -25.60 0.38
CA ILE A 134 9.71 -26.14 -0.80
C ILE A 134 8.28 -26.55 -0.41
N GLY A 135 8.11 -27.21 0.74
CA GLY A 135 6.81 -27.60 1.28
C GLY A 135 5.89 -26.40 1.52
N LEU A 136 6.41 -25.29 2.07
CA LEU A 136 5.66 -24.05 2.26
C LEU A 136 5.25 -23.40 0.93
N LEU A 137 6.16 -23.36 -0.06
CA LEU A 137 5.85 -22.85 -1.39
C LEU A 137 4.78 -23.69 -2.10
N CYS A 138 4.95 -25.02 -2.13
CA CYS A 138 3.97 -25.93 -2.71
C CYS A 138 2.62 -25.84 -2.01
N SER A 139 2.61 -25.74 -0.67
CA SER A 139 1.38 -25.59 0.12
C SER A 139 0.70 -24.25 -0.15
N SER A 140 1.46 -23.16 -0.32
CA SER A 140 0.92 -21.85 -0.68
C SER A 140 0.26 -21.88 -2.07
N VAL A 141 0.91 -22.52 -3.05
CA VAL A 141 0.34 -22.70 -4.40
C VAL A 141 -0.93 -23.57 -4.34
N ALA A 142 -0.88 -24.70 -3.64
CA ALA A 142 -2.04 -25.59 -3.49
C ALA A 142 -3.22 -24.88 -2.81
N THR A 143 -2.96 -24.11 -1.75
CA THR A 143 -3.99 -23.36 -1.03
C THR A 143 -4.53 -22.20 -1.88
N SER A 144 -3.70 -21.57 -2.72
CA SER A 144 -4.13 -20.55 -3.68
C SER A 144 -5.02 -21.12 -4.79
N VAL A 145 -4.70 -22.32 -5.29
CA VAL A 145 -5.56 -23.05 -6.24
C VAL A 145 -6.89 -23.43 -5.58
N LEU A 146 -6.85 -23.88 -4.33
CA LEU A 146 -8.06 -24.17 -3.55
C LEU A 146 -8.92 -22.90 -3.36
N PHE A 147 -8.30 -21.75 -3.11
CA PHE A 147 -8.97 -20.45 -3.03
C PHE A 147 -9.63 -20.07 -4.36
N ALA A 148 -8.92 -20.21 -5.48
CA ALA A 148 -9.46 -19.95 -6.81
C ALA A 148 -10.66 -20.84 -7.13
N TYR A 149 -10.59 -22.13 -6.76
CA TYR A 149 -11.72 -23.06 -6.87
C TYR A 149 -12.90 -22.64 -5.99
N TRP A 150 -12.63 -22.25 -4.74
CA TRP A 150 -13.65 -21.79 -3.79
C TRP A 150 -14.38 -20.55 -4.29
N ILE A 151 -13.66 -19.55 -4.79
CA ILE A 151 -14.24 -18.33 -5.38
C ILE A 151 -15.16 -18.69 -6.56
N ARG A 152 -14.72 -19.57 -7.47
CA ARG A 152 -15.54 -19.99 -8.62
C ARG A 152 -16.82 -20.72 -8.17
N ARG A 153 -16.75 -21.49 -7.08
CA ARG A 153 -17.90 -22.22 -6.53
C ARG A 153 -18.90 -21.29 -5.82
N ARG A 154 -18.41 -20.29 -5.08
CA ARG A 154 -19.23 -19.36 -4.29
C ARG A 154 -19.80 -18.17 -5.08
N LYS A 155 -19.21 -17.83 -6.23
CA LYS A 155 -19.68 -16.75 -7.12
C LYS A 155 -19.88 -15.42 -6.38
N ASP A 156 -21.10 -14.89 -6.32
CA ASP A 156 -21.39 -13.55 -5.80
C ASP A 156 -21.32 -13.44 -4.27
N ALA A 157 -21.36 -14.57 -3.56
CA ALA A 157 -21.18 -14.62 -2.10
C ALA A 157 -19.72 -14.89 -1.68
N ALA A 158 -18.77 -14.84 -2.63
CA ALA A 158 -17.36 -15.03 -2.34
C ALA A 158 -16.73 -13.76 -1.74
N LEU A 159 -15.67 -13.93 -0.95
CA LEU A 159 -14.88 -12.81 -0.40
C LEU A 159 -14.46 -11.80 -1.48
N ILE A 160 -14.11 -12.33 -2.67
CA ILE A 160 -13.84 -11.52 -3.84
C ILE A 160 -14.67 -12.10 -5.00
N PRO A 161 -15.72 -11.39 -5.46
CA PRO A 161 -16.55 -11.87 -6.55
C PRO A 161 -15.72 -12.11 -7.81
N PRO A 162 -15.87 -13.27 -8.48
CA PRO A 162 -15.14 -13.56 -9.71
C PRO A 162 -15.51 -12.59 -10.85
N SER A 163 -16.70 -12.00 -10.82
CA SER A 163 -17.12 -10.92 -11.71
C SER A 163 -16.22 -9.68 -11.61
N CYS A 164 -15.82 -9.31 -10.39
CA CYS A 164 -14.88 -8.22 -10.13
C CYS A 164 -13.46 -8.61 -10.52
N LEU A 165 -13.00 -9.81 -10.12
CA LEU A 165 -11.64 -10.27 -10.41
C LEU A 165 -11.39 -10.53 -11.89
N CYS A 166 -12.38 -10.97 -12.67
CA CYS A 166 -12.19 -11.21 -14.10
C CYS A 166 -12.31 -9.93 -14.94
N HIS A 167 -12.68 -8.80 -14.33
CA HIS A 167 -12.71 -7.53 -15.03
C HIS A 167 -11.28 -7.09 -15.36
N GLN A 168 -10.96 -6.94 -16.65
CA GLN A 168 -9.61 -6.62 -17.14
C GLN A 168 -9.00 -5.41 -16.40
N SER A 169 -9.83 -4.42 -16.14
CA SER A 169 -9.49 -3.24 -15.36
C SER A 169 -8.92 -3.56 -13.97
N VAL A 170 -9.61 -4.41 -13.21
CA VAL A 170 -9.23 -4.78 -11.83
C VAL A 170 -7.97 -5.63 -11.84
N LEU A 171 -7.80 -6.52 -12.82
CA LEU A 171 -6.58 -7.32 -12.97
C LEU A 171 -5.35 -6.47 -13.26
N PHE A 172 -5.42 -5.61 -14.28
CA PHE A 172 -4.29 -4.76 -14.64
C PHE A 172 -3.96 -3.75 -13.54
N ARG A 173 -4.98 -3.08 -12.99
CA ARG A 173 -4.82 -2.06 -11.94
C ARG A 173 -4.36 -2.68 -10.62
N GLY A 174 -4.90 -3.85 -10.30
CA GLY A 174 -4.48 -4.66 -9.16
C GLY A 174 -3.03 -5.13 -9.28
N GLY A 175 -2.60 -5.59 -10.46
CA GLY A 175 -1.22 -5.98 -10.73
C GLY A 175 -0.24 -4.80 -10.58
N VAL A 176 -0.57 -3.64 -11.13
CA VAL A 176 0.21 -2.41 -10.94
C VAL A 176 0.31 -2.05 -9.45
N MET A 177 -0.79 -2.12 -8.71
CA MET A 177 -0.81 -1.84 -7.28
C MET A 177 -0.03 -2.86 -6.44
N LEU A 178 -0.02 -4.13 -6.83
CA LEU A 178 0.81 -5.16 -6.21
C LEU A 178 2.30 -4.85 -6.37
N LEU A 179 2.74 -4.56 -7.60
CA LEU A 179 4.15 -4.22 -7.89
C LEU A 179 4.56 -2.92 -7.20
N GLN A 180 3.71 -1.90 -7.28
CA GLN A 180 3.96 -0.62 -6.63
C GLN A 180 3.99 -0.75 -5.11
N GLY A 181 3.11 -1.59 -4.53
CA GLY A 181 3.10 -1.89 -3.09
C GLY A 181 4.43 -2.42 -2.61
N GLY A 182 4.98 -3.44 -3.30
CA GLY A 182 6.28 -4.01 -2.96
C GLY A 182 7.42 -3.01 -3.06
N CYS A 183 7.57 -2.34 -4.20
CA CYS A 183 8.64 -1.38 -4.43
C CYS A 183 8.61 -0.22 -3.42
N THR A 184 7.42 0.31 -3.13
CA THR A 184 7.31 1.53 -2.32
C THR A 184 7.61 1.29 -0.83
N GLN A 185 7.33 0.10 -0.30
CA GLN A 185 7.44 -0.17 1.14
C GLN A 185 8.84 -0.58 1.59
N ILE A 186 9.67 -1.11 0.69
CA ILE A 186 11.06 -1.48 0.98
C ILE A 186 11.87 -0.24 1.42
N ILE A 187 11.80 0.86 0.66
CA ILE A 187 12.57 2.08 0.93
C ILE A 187 12.30 2.66 2.34
N PRO A 188 11.06 2.96 2.76
CA PRO A 188 10.81 3.52 4.08
C PRO A 188 11.18 2.57 5.22
N TYR A 189 11.22 1.25 4.98
CA TYR A 189 11.65 0.23 5.94
C TYR A 189 13.18 0.19 6.11
N TYR A 190 13.95 0.14 5.02
CA TYR A 190 15.42 -0.01 5.06
C TYR A 190 16.20 1.30 5.14
N LEU A 191 15.66 2.40 4.62
CA LEU A 191 16.34 3.68 4.66
C LEU A 191 16.62 4.24 6.07
N PRO A 192 15.70 4.20 7.06
CA PRO A 192 16.02 4.63 8.42
C PRO A 192 17.02 3.69 9.08
N PHE A 193 16.94 2.40 8.78
CA PHE A 193 17.91 1.42 9.23
C PHE A 193 19.31 1.74 8.69
N TRP A 194 19.42 2.14 7.41
CA TRP A 194 20.70 2.58 6.84
C TRP A 194 21.25 3.86 7.50
N PHE A 195 20.40 4.86 7.78
CA PHE A 195 20.83 6.07 8.49
C PHE A 195 21.38 5.76 9.89
N GLN A 196 20.70 4.89 10.63
CA GLN A 196 21.10 4.57 12.00
C GLN A 196 22.30 3.62 12.04
N ALA A 197 22.30 2.56 11.23
CA ALA A 197 23.32 1.51 11.28
C ALA A 197 24.62 1.87 10.52
N VAL A 198 24.55 2.62 9.42
CA VAL A 198 25.73 2.91 8.59
C VAL A 198 26.33 4.28 8.91
N ARG A 199 25.48 5.29 9.16
CA ARG A 199 25.96 6.65 9.46
C ARG A 199 26.04 6.96 10.95
N GLY A 200 25.38 6.15 11.81
CA GLY A 200 25.29 6.43 13.24
C GLY A 200 24.38 7.63 13.57
N ASP A 201 23.53 8.05 12.62
CA ASP A 201 22.64 9.20 12.81
C ASP A 201 21.57 8.88 13.87
N ARG A 202 21.18 9.87 14.68
CA ARG A 202 20.11 9.67 15.68
C ARG A 202 18.76 9.38 15.01
N PRO A 203 17.83 8.67 15.67
CA PRO A 203 16.48 8.47 15.15
C PRO A 203 15.74 9.77 14.80
N THR A 204 15.93 10.85 15.57
CA THR A 204 15.43 12.20 15.23
C THR A 204 15.98 12.72 13.90
N GLU A 205 17.29 12.65 13.70
CA GLU A 205 17.94 13.13 12.47
C GLU A 205 17.49 12.31 11.25
N SER A 206 17.41 10.99 11.41
CA SER A 206 16.87 10.08 10.40
C SER A 206 15.43 10.43 10.00
N ALA A 207 14.60 10.86 10.96
CA ALA A 207 13.24 11.30 10.70
C ALA A 207 13.20 12.66 9.98
N VAL A 208 14.10 13.58 10.34
CA VAL A 208 14.25 14.89 9.68
C VAL A 208 14.68 14.73 8.23
N TYR A 209 15.63 13.84 7.92
CA TYR A 209 16.09 13.61 6.54
C TYR A 209 15.02 12.98 5.62
N LYS A 210 13.94 12.44 6.19
CA LYS A 210 12.79 11.91 5.45
C LYS A 210 11.70 12.95 5.20
N LEU A 211 11.75 14.12 5.85
CA LEU A 211 10.78 15.20 5.65
C LEU A 211 10.64 15.63 4.19
N PRO A 212 11.73 15.87 3.42
CA PRO A 212 11.62 16.28 2.03
C PRO A 212 10.84 15.27 1.20
N SER A 213 11.08 13.98 1.44
CA SER A 213 10.44 12.86 0.75
C SER A 213 8.93 12.81 1.01
N LEU A 214 8.51 13.12 2.24
CA LEU A 214 7.10 13.21 2.62
C LEU A 214 6.42 14.42 1.98
N LEU A 215 7.08 15.59 2.01
CA LEU A 215 6.58 16.81 1.40
C LEU A 215 6.45 16.65 -0.12
N SER A 216 7.44 16.05 -0.78
CA SER A 216 7.38 15.75 -2.22
C SER A 216 6.26 14.79 -2.57
N ASN A 217 5.98 13.78 -1.72
CA ASN A 217 4.82 12.91 -1.92
C ASN A 217 3.50 13.68 -1.84
N ALA A 218 3.36 14.57 -0.83
CA ALA A 218 2.16 15.39 -0.66
C ALA A 218 1.97 16.36 -1.83
N ILE A 219 3.02 17.07 -2.24
CA ILE A 219 3.00 17.97 -3.41
C ILE A 219 2.63 17.19 -4.67
N ALA A 220 3.21 16.01 -4.88
CA ALA A 220 2.91 15.18 -6.04
C ALA A 220 1.44 14.72 -6.07
N LEU A 221 0.87 14.38 -4.92
CA LEU A 221 -0.53 14.00 -4.79
C LEU A 221 -1.47 15.16 -5.15
N ILE A 222 -1.16 16.37 -4.64
CA ILE A 222 -1.92 17.60 -4.92
C ILE A 222 -1.80 17.97 -6.40
N ALA A 223 -0.57 17.98 -6.93
CA ALA A 223 -0.29 18.30 -8.32
C ALA A 223 -1.02 17.30 -9.24
N PHE A 224 -0.95 16.01 -8.95
CA PHE A 224 -1.68 14.98 -9.68
C PHE A 224 -3.20 15.23 -9.67
N GLY A 225 -3.78 15.52 -8.51
CA GLY A 225 -5.20 15.88 -8.42
C GLY A 225 -5.59 17.10 -9.26
N ALA A 226 -4.74 18.13 -9.31
CA ALA A 226 -4.95 19.31 -10.15
C ALA A 226 -4.78 19.01 -11.65
N LEU A 227 -3.77 18.22 -12.02
CA LEU A 227 -3.49 17.81 -13.40
C LEU A 227 -4.63 16.95 -13.96
N VAL A 228 -5.13 16.00 -13.19
CA VAL A 228 -6.29 15.18 -13.57
C VAL A 228 -7.52 16.03 -13.81
N ARG A 229 -7.80 17.02 -12.95
CA ARG A 229 -8.92 17.96 -13.15
C ARG A 229 -8.79 18.76 -14.44
N ARG A 230 -7.57 19.12 -14.83
CA ARG A 230 -7.30 19.91 -16.04
C ARG A 230 -7.34 19.08 -17.33
N PHE A 231 -6.78 17.88 -17.32
CA PHE A 231 -6.59 17.06 -18.52
C PHE A 231 -7.64 15.95 -18.69
N LEU A 232 -8.44 15.65 -17.66
CA LEU A 232 -9.50 14.62 -17.64
C LEU A 232 -9.03 13.22 -18.11
N TYR A 233 -7.72 12.97 -18.12
CA TYR A 233 -7.11 11.74 -18.64
C TYR A 233 -6.07 11.21 -17.66
N MET A 234 -6.39 10.11 -16.98
CA MET A 234 -5.58 9.56 -15.87
C MET A 234 -4.48 8.55 -16.24
N PRO A 235 -4.63 7.66 -17.25
CA PRO A 235 -3.69 6.54 -17.45
C PRO A 235 -2.22 6.92 -17.68
N PRO A 236 -1.87 7.95 -18.50
CA PRO A 236 -0.47 8.29 -18.78
C PRO A 236 0.31 8.71 -17.53
N TRP A 237 -0.35 9.41 -16.60
CA TRP A 237 0.27 9.87 -15.37
C TRP A 237 0.66 8.73 -14.42
N SER A 238 -0.08 7.62 -14.43
CA SER A 238 0.28 6.42 -13.68
C SER A 238 1.54 5.77 -14.23
N ILE A 239 1.69 5.73 -15.55
CA ILE A 239 2.88 5.19 -16.22
C ILE A 239 4.09 6.05 -15.91
N VAL A 240 3.98 7.38 -16.09
CA VAL A 240 5.05 8.33 -15.78
C VAL A 240 5.45 8.25 -14.30
N GLY A 241 4.47 8.19 -13.39
CA GLY A 241 4.73 8.04 -11.95
C GLY A 241 5.44 6.72 -11.61
N SER A 242 5.04 5.62 -12.23
CA SER A 242 5.66 4.30 -12.03
C SER A 242 7.10 4.28 -12.58
N MET A 243 7.34 4.88 -13.75
CA MET A 243 8.69 5.04 -14.30
C MET A 243 9.58 5.86 -13.39
N LEU A 244 9.07 6.98 -12.86
CA LEU A 244 9.82 7.84 -11.95
C LEU A 244 10.13 7.14 -10.62
N SER A 245 9.18 6.35 -10.10
CA SER A 245 9.37 5.51 -8.92
C SER A 245 10.43 4.43 -9.16
N ALA A 246 10.46 3.82 -10.33
CA ALA A 246 11.47 2.81 -10.71
C ALA A 246 12.86 3.44 -10.84
N ILE A 247 12.98 4.58 -11.53
CA ILE A 247 14.24 5.33 -11.67
C ILE A 247 14.75 5.77 -10.28
N GLY A 248 13.89 6.33 -9.44
CA GLY A 248 14.25 6.74 -8.09
C GLY A 248 14.73 5.57 -7.23
N SER A 249 14.06 4.41 -7.33
CA SER A 249 14.48 3.20 -6.62
C SER A 249 15.82 2.66 -7.12
N GLY A 250 16.07 2.75 -8.43
CA GLY A 250 17.37 2.42 -9.04
C GLY A 250 18.48 3.34 -8.55
N LEU A 251 18.24 4.65 -8.47
CA LEU A 251 19.21 5.62 -7.92
C LEU A 251 19.49 5.38 -6.43
N LEU A 252 18.49 4.97 -5.65
CA LEU A 252 18.69 4.57 -4.25
C LEU A 252 19.52 3.29 -4.12
N SER A 253 19.58 2.42 -5.13
CA SER A 253 20.45 1.24 -5.09
C SER A 253 21.94 1.57 -5.26
N THR A 254 22.29 2.77 -5.73
CA THR A 254 23.68 3.20 -5.93
C THR A 254 24.25 3.98 -4.74
N ILE A 255 23.58 3.96 -3.58
CA ILE A 255 24.05 4.67 -2.38
C ILE A 255 25.25 3.95 -1.78
N ASN A 256 26.32 4.72 -1.55
CA ASN A 256 27.51 4.33 -0.79
C ASN A 256 27.57 5.06 0.56
N PRO A 257 28.38 4.59 1.54
CA PRO A 257 28.56 5.26 2.83
C PRO A 257 28.97 6.74 2.71
N ASP A 258 29.81 7.08 1.72
CA ASP A 258 30.29 8.45 1.47
C ASP A 258 29.30 9.34 0.70
N THR A 259 28.08 8.86 0.45
CA THR A 259 27.10 9.60 -0.36
C THR A 259 26.65 10.87 0.37
N SER A 260 26.72 12.01 -0.33
CA SER A 260 26.27 13.29 0.22
C SER A 260 24.76 13.31 0.50
N MET A 261 24.38 13.96 1.59
CA MET A 261 22.97 14.07 2.02
C MET A 261 22.07 14.67 0.92
N THR A 262 22.59 15.64 0.15
CA THR A 262 21.86 16.26 -0.95
C THR A 262 21.48 15.26 -2.05
N LYS A 263 22.38 14.35 -2.41
CA LYS A 263 22.09 13.29 -3.40
C LYS A 263 21.02 12.34 -2.87
N LEU A 264 21.15 11.95 -1.60
CA LEU A 264 20.22 11.05 -0.95
C LEU A 264 18.80 11.63 -0.86
N ILE A 265 18.68 12.90 -0.47
CA ILE A 265 17.41 13.62 -0.45
C ILE A 265 16.84 13.72 -1.87
N GLY A 266 17.67 14.06 -2.87
CA GLY A 266 17.24 14.12 -4.27
C GLY A 266 16.65 12.82 -4.79
N TYR A 267 17.29 11.67 -4.51
CA TYR A 267 16.80 10.35 -4.92
C TYR A 267 15.48 9.98 -4.24
N GLN A 268 15.32 10.33 -2.96
CA GLN A 268 14.07 10.09 -2.26
C GLN A 268 12.92 10.96 -2.82
N ILE A 269 13.19 12.23 -3.14
CA ILE A 269 12.21 13.15 -3.74
C ILE A 269 11.68 12.58 -5.06
N ILE A 270 12.57 12.13 -5.95
CA ILE A 270 12.21 11.51 -7.24
C ILE A 270 11.30 10.29 -7.01
N THR A 271 11.73 9.40 -6.12
CA THR A 271 10.99 8.17 -5.82
C THR A 271 9.58 8.48 -5.28
N LYS A 272 9.48 9.38 -4.30
CA LYS A 272 8.22 9.70 -3.63
C LYS A 272 7.29 10.55 -4.49
N MET A 273 7.83 11.40 -5.36
CA MET A 273 7.04 12.12 -6.35
C MET A 273 6.40 11.15 -7.35
N GLY A 274 7.16 10.17 -7.87
CA GLY A 274 6.62 9.13 -8.75
C GLY A 274 5.52 8.31 -8.09
N ARG A 275 5.75 7.93 -6.82
CA ARG A 275 4.75 7.23 -6.01
C ARG A 275 3.46 8.02 -5.84
N GLY A 276 3.54 9.31 -5.50
CA GLY A 276 2.38 10.15 -5.28
C GLY A 276 1.47 10.23 -6.50
N MET A 277 2.06 10.30 -7.70
CA MET A 277 1.33 10.31 -8.98
C MET A 277 0.70 8.94 -9.32
N ALA A 278 1.42 7.84 -9.05
CA ALA A 278 0.96 6.50 -9.42
C ALA A 278 -0.05 5.89 -8.42
N PHE A 279 -0.12 6.38 -7.19
CA PHE A 279 -0.88 5.73 -6.12
C PHE A 279 -2.40 5.79 -6.30
N GLN A 280 -2.95 6.95 -6.65
CA GLN A 280 -4.41 7.14 -6.67
C GLN A 280 -5.07 6.70 -7.98
N VAL A 281 -4.32 6.64 -9.09
CA VAL A 281 -4.88 6.33 -10.42
C VAL A 281 -5.63 5.00 -10.45
N PRO A 282 -5.06 3.88 -9.94
CA PRO A 282 -5.73 2.58 -10.04
C PRO A 282 -7.01 2.50 -9.22
N VAL A 283 -7.05 3.21 -8.08
CA VAL A 283 -8.22 3.25 -7.20
C VAL A 283 -9.36 4.03 -7.85
N ILE A 284 -9.08 5.24 -8.34
CA ILE A 284 -10.09 6.10 -8.98
C ILE A 284 -10.64 5.44 -10.23
N ALA A 285 -9.75 4.85 -11.04
CA ALA A 285 -10.18 4.28 -12.30
C ALA A 285 -11.07 3.03 -12.08
N VAL A 286 -10.83 2.22 -11.03
CA VAL A 286 -11.77 1.14 -10.65
C VAL A 286 -13.11 1.70 -10.19
N GLN A 287 -13.13 2.84 -9.51
CA GLN A 287 -14.39 3.50 -9.11
C GLN A 287 -15.21 4.00 -10.31
N GLU A 288 -14.54 4.41 -11.39
CA GLU A 288 -15.20 4.92 -12.61
C GLU A 288 -15.72 3.80 -13.53
N GLU A 289 -15.00 2.68 -13.64
CA GLU A 289 -15.35 1.62 -14.60
C GLU A 289 -16.23 0.50 -14.02
N VAL A 290 -16.21 0.31 -12.70
CA VAL A 290 -17.01 -0.72 -12.03
C VAL A 290 -18.36 -0.13 -11.61
N SER A 291 -19.44 -0.92 -11.75
CA SER A 291 -20.78 -0.52 -11.32
C SER A 291 -20.78 -0.05 -9.86
N SER A 292 -21.61 0.93 -9.51
CA SER A 292 -21.69 1.50 -8.15
C SER A 292 -21.91 0.44 -7.05
N LYS A 293 -22.55 -0.69 -7.39
CA LYS A 293 -22.76 -1.82 -6.46
C LYS A 293 -21.48 -2.59 -6.15
N ASP A 294 -20.56 -2.67 -7.10
CA ASP A 294 -19.33 -3.48 -7.03
C ASP A 294 -18.07 -2.62 -6.83
N SER A 295 -18.19 -1.30 -6.94
CA SER A 295 -17.09 -0.34 -6.82
C SER A 295 -16.34 -0.45 -5.48
N ALA A 296 -17.06 -0.61 -4.37
CA ALA A 296 -16.46 -0.81 -3.05
C ALA A 296 -15.62 -2.10 -3.00
N THR A 297 -16.14 -3.19 -3.56
CA THR A 297 -15.47 -4.49 -3.63
C THR A 297 -14.24 -4.46 -4.55
N GLY A 298 -14.34 -3.77 -5.69
CA GLY A 298 -13.23 -3.56 -6.61
C GLY A 298 -12.08 -2.78 -5.97
N VAL A 299 -12.39 -1.67 -5.29
CA VAL A 299 -11.39 -0.88 -4.55
C VAL A 299 -10.76 -1.69 -3.43
N ALA A 300 -11.55 -2.44 -2.67
CA ALA A 300 -11.03 -3.34 -1.62
C ALA A 300 -10.06 -4.38 -2.20
N THR A 301 -10.39 -4.96 -3.36
CA THR A 301 -9.54 -5.95 -4.05
C THR A 301 -8.21 -5.35 -4.49
N VAL A 302 -8.22 -4.13 -5.05
CA VAL A 302 -6.99 -3.43 -5.45
C VAL A 302 -6.11 -3.11 -4.23
N ASN A 303 -6.70 -2.65 -3.13
CA ASN A 303 -5.98 -2.38 -1.88
C ASN A 303 -5.42 -3.65 -1.22
N LEU A 304 -6.16 -4.76 -1.33
CA LEU A 304 -5.69 -6.08 -0.89
C LEU A 304 -4.42 -6.47 -1.66
N LEU A 305 -4.44 -6.37 -2.99
CA LEU A 305 -3.27 -6.67 -3.84
C LEU A 305 -2.07 -5.77 -3.52
N MET A 306 -2.30 -4.49 -3.25
CA MET A 306 -1.25 -3.59 -2.77
C MET A 306 -0.65 -4.05 -1.43
N SER A 307 -1.49 -4.45 -0.49
CA SER A 307 -1.07 -4.89 0.84
C SER A 307 -0.29 -6.21 0.78
N LEU A 308 -0.72 -7.13 -0.08
CA LEU A 308 0.02 -8.35 -0.42
C LEU A 308 1.40 -8.01 -1.00
N GLY A 309 1.44 -7.18 -2.04
CA GLY A 309 2.69 -6.77 -2.67
C GLY A 309 3.66 -6.09 -1.69
N SER A 310 3.13 -5.24 -0.82
CA SER A 310 3.88 -4.58 0.27
C SER A 310 4.51 -5.60 1.22
N SER A 311 3.74 -6.58 1.66
CA SER A 311 4.20 -7.61 2.61
C SER A 311 5.26 -8.50 1.97
N VAL A 312 5.02 -8.98 0.74
CA VAL A 312 5.96 -9.80 -0.02
C VAL A 312 7.26 -9.03 -0.31
N GLY A 313 7.16 -7.75 -0.68
CA GLY A 313 8.32 -6.90 -0.94
C GLY A 313 9.22 -6.72 0.28
N ILE A 314 8.64 -6.44 1.45
CA ILE A 314 9.41 -6.33 2.71
C ILE A 314 10.05 -7.67 3.06
N SER A 315 9.30 -8.77 3.02
CA SER A 315 9.84 -10.12 3.31
C SER A 315 10.97 -10.50 2.36
N ALA A 316 10.82 -10.22 1.06
CA ALA A 316 11.88 -10.46 0.08
C ALA A 316 13.14 -9.61 0.37
N GLY A 317 12.95 -8.32 0.71
CA GLY A 317 14.05 -7.45 1.14
C GLY A 317 14.77 -7.98 2.38
N GLN A 318 14.02 -8.51 3.35
CA GLN A 318 14.57 -9.06 4.59
C GLN A 318 15.40 -10.30 4.32
N THR A 319 14.88 -11.17 3.47
CA THR A 319 15.56 -12.39 3.06
C THR A 319 16.84 -12.11 2.28
N ILE A 320 16.80 -11.17 1.33
CA ILE A 320 17.99 -10.74 0.60
C ILE A 320 19.03 -10.17 1.57
N PHE A 321 18.61 -9.28 2.47
CA PHE A 321 19.52 -8.67 3.45
C PHE A 321 20.17 -9.73 4.35
N ARG A 322 19.38 -10.65 4.92
CA ARG A 322 19.88 -11.70 5.83
C ARG A 322 20.78 -12.72 5.14
N ASN A 323 20.51 -13.05 3.87
CA ASN A 323 21.30 -14.03 3.14
C ASN A 323 22.61 -13.45 2.61
N SER A 324 22.59 -12.19 2.19
CA SER A 324 23.77 -11.52 1.61
C SER A 324 24.71 -10.96 2.66
N LEU A 325 24.20 -10.50 3.81
CA LEU A 325 25.01 -9.84 4.84
C LEU A 325 26.20 -10.69 5.34
N PRO A 326 26.05 -11.99 5.65
CA PRO A 326 27.19 -12.81 6.11
C PRO A 326 28.26 -13.00 5.02
N ALA A 327 27.86 -13.13 3.76
CA ALA A 327 28.78 -13.30 2.64
C ALA A 327 29.58 -12.01 2.39
N LEU A 328 28.90 -10.86 2.40
CA LEU A 328 29.52 -9.55 2.22
C LEU A 328 30.38 -9.14 3.41
N LEU A 329 29.99 -9.46 4.65
CA LEU A 329 30.82 -9.18 5.83
C LEU A 329 32.15 -9.96 5.78
N ARG A 330 32.15 -11.22 5.32
CA ARG A 330 33.38 -11.99 5.15
C ARG A 330 34.33 -11.40 4.11
N GLU A 331 33.80 -10.70 3.11
CA GLU A 331 34.60 -10.06 2.04
C GLU A 331 35.12 -8.68 2.45
N TYR A 332 34.27 -7.83 3.03
CA TYR A 332 34.58 -6.42 3.30
C TYR A 332 35.01 -6.14 4.74
N ALA A 333 34.71 -7.01 5.71
CA ALA A 333 35.02 -6.84 7.12
C ALA A 333 35.29 -8.20 7.82
N PRO A 334 36.37 -8.91 7.45
CA PRO A 334 36.64 -10.28 7.91
C PRO A 334 36.88 -10.40 9.43
N GLU A 335 37.16 -9.28 10.11
CA GLU A 335 37.39 -9.24 11.56
C GLU A 335 36.10 -9.17 12.40
N VAL A 336 34.94 -8.92 11.77
CA VAL A 336 33.68 -8.72 12.50
C VAL A 336 32.80 -9.96 12.41
N ASP A 337 32.37 -10.47 13.56
CA ASP A 337 31.52 -11.67 13.63
C ASP A 337 30.10 -11.35 13.13
N ALA A 338 29.80 -11.83 11.92
CA ALA A 338 28.51 -11.66 11.27
C ALA A 338 27.34 -12.20 12.09
N THR A 339 27.57 -13.20 12.95
CA THR A 339 26.51 -13.76 13.80
C THR A 339 26.14 -12.84 14.95
N LEU A 340 27.10 -12.05 15.43
CA LEU A 340 26.89 -11.07 16.50
C LEU A 340 26.14 -9.84 15.99
N ILE A 341 26.43 -9.37 14.77
CA ILE A 341 25.68 -8.28 14.10
C ILE A 341 24.22 -8.67 13.83
N VAL A 342 23.99 -9.89 13.34
CA VAL A 342 22.64 -10.37 13.01
C VAL A 342 21.77 -10.55 14.26
N ASN A 343 22.37 -10.92 15.40
CA ASN A 343 21.66 -11.19 16.65
C ASN A 343 21.53 -9.97 17.58
N ALA A 344 22.52 -9.08 17.63
CA ALA A 344 22.47 -7.84 18.42
C ALA A 344 21.54 -6.78 17.80
N GLY A 345 21.30 -6.88 16.48
CA GLY A 345 20.62 -5.84 15.71
C GLY A 345 21.60 -4.73 15.34
N ALA A 346 21.57 -4.30 14.08
CA ALA A 346 22.59 -3.40 13.54
C ALA A 346 22.60 -1.97 14.15
N THR A 347 21.70 -1.67 15.08
CA THR A 347 21.64 -0.40 15.81
C THR A 347 22.36 -0.42 17.17
N GLU A 348 22.80 -1.58 17.66
CA GLU A 348 23.55 -1.72 18.93
C GLU A 348 25.05 -2.03 18.72
N LEU A 349 25.61 -1.65 17.57
CA LEU A 349 27.04 -1.78 17.27
C LEU A 349 27.85 -0.56 17.70
#